data_AF-A0A8C7ZIL6-F1
#
_entry.id   AF-A0A8C7ZIL6-F1
#
_cell.length_a   1.000
_cell.length_b   1.000
_cell.length_c   1.000
_cell.angle_alpha   90.00
_cell.angle_beta   90.00
_cell.angle_gamma   90.00
#
_symmetry.space_group_name_H-M   'P 1'
#
loop_
_entity.id
_entity.type
_entity.pdbx_description
1 polymer ?
#
loop_
_entity_poly.entity_id
_entity_poly.type
_entity_poly.pdbx_seq_one_letter_code
_entity_poly.pdbx_strand_id
1 'polypeptide(L)'
;MGANNSTRRVSFESDENDNITVVKGIRLSENVIKRMQEPTEPKQHHHTPSSTSSTTQTPTPPPLLKEVPPPFDLITSLPSPVVPVLPSAPSASERGTAPPSQRVAEQPAAEPLSPASVTKPVTAHESGTAAAQAIDEEALKKKITDELHKDLKQQRVKAEQDMRAWFEAEKARLSAKAQVEAQSQFRDEVSKILSAERAAVRENLHQTVIRERIATEDEKLRAQLFAKQLEAKEADLKKQDAFYREQVARLEERSTQFYKVTTENYHKAADQVNAKCRRYEVNPVCADLQGQILACYKENAGRTLNCSNIAALYLQCVNNAKENKLKTGG
;
A
#
# COMPACT_ATOMS: atom_id res chain seq x y z
N MET A 1 40.70 -20.63 -19.88
CA MET A 1 40.49 -19.22 -20.31
C MET A 1 39.00 -18.96 -20.13
N GLY A 2 38.50 -17.91 -19.46
CA GLY A 2 39.10 -16.62 -19.12
C GLY A 2 38.13 -15.55 -19.65
N ALA A 3 37.34 -14.92 -18.76
CA ALA A 3 36.14 -14.18 -19.14
C ALA A 3 36.27 -12.66 -19.05
N ASN A 4 35.72 -11.94 -20.05
CA ASN A 4 35.47 -10.50 -20.13
C ASN A 4 34.84 -10.21 -21.53
N ASN A 5 33.96 -9.24 -21.79
CA ASN A 5 33.07 -8.35 -21.00
C ASN A 5 31.83 -8.02 -21.92
N SER A 6 30.79 -7.23 -21.64
CA SER A 6 30.31 -6.47 -20.46
C SER A 6 28.80 -6.17 -20.63
N THR A 7 27.89 -7.04 -20.16
CA THR A 7 26.46 -6.64 -20.08
C THR A 7 26.29 -5.60 -18.97
N ARG A 8 26.25 -4.31 -19.34
CA ARG A 8 25.85 -3.25 -18.42
C ARG A 8 24.39 -3.46 -18.00
N ARG A 9 24.18 -4.12 -16.86
CA ARG A 9 22.91 -4.01 -16.14
C ARG A 9 22.85 -2.58 -15.61
N VAL A 10 21.92 -1.80 -16.14
CA VAL A 10 21.60 -0.48 -15.60
C VAL A 10 20.61 -0.71 -14.47
N SER A 11 21.10 -0.66 -13.23
CA SER A 11 20.22 -0.62 -12.07
C SER A 11 19.45 0.70 -12.11
N PHE A 12 18.14 0.63 -12.28
CA PHE A 12 17.25 1.71 -11.87
C PHE A 12 17.07 1.58 -10.36
N GLU A 13 18.02 2.10 -9.58
CA GLU A 13 17.73 2.46 -8.20
C GLU A 13 16.70 3.59 -8.27
N SER A 14 15.45 3.26 -7.92
CA SER A 14 14.44 4.26 -7.60
C SER A 14 14.86 4.90 -6.28
N ASP A 15 15.62 5.99 -6.38
CA ASP A 15 15.99 6.85 -5.26
C ASP A 15 14.70 7.24 -4.50
N GLU A 16 14.57 6.78 -3.26
CA GLU A 16 13.33 6.90 -2.46
C GLU A 16 13.05 8.35 -2.00
N ASN A 17 13.88 9.31 -2.42
CA ASN A 17 13.78 10.71 -2.07
C ASN A 17 13.39 11.54 -3.31
N ASP A 18 12.19 12.11 -3.30
CA ASP A 18 11.41 12.55 -4.48
C ASP A 18 11.90 13.84 -5.21
N ASN A 19 13.21 14.05 -5.39
CA ASN A 19 13.79 15.20 -6.10
C ASN A 19 13.73 15.08 -7.65
N ILE A 20 12.57 14.67 -8.16
CA ILE A 20 12.28 14.48 -9.57
C ILE A 20 11.55 15.72 -10.10
N THR A 21 12.18 16.43 -11.06
CA THR A 21 11.61 17.61 -11.72
C THR A 21 11.19 17.30 -13.15
N VAL A 22 10.06 17.88 -13.58
CA VAL A 22 9.49 17.63 -14.92
C VAL A 22 9.93 18.72 -15.88
N VAL A 23 10.87 18.42 -16.76
CA VAL A 23 11.34 19.34 -17.80
C VAL A 23 10.66 18.96 -19.11
N LYS A 24 9.81 19.86 -19.62
CA LYS A 24 9.16 19.74 -20.95
C LYS A 24 8.38 18.41 -21.15
N GLY A 25 7.79 17.90 -20.07
CA GLY A 25 7.01 16.65 -20.04
C GLY A 25 7.80 15.40 -19.65
N ILE A 26 9.11 15.49 -19.47
CA ILE A 26 9.98 14.35 -19.12
C ILE A 26 10.36 14.44 -17.63
N ARG A 27 10.12 13.37 -16.86
CA ARG A 27 10.57 13.25 -15.46
C ARG A 27 12.08 13.02 -15.44
N LEU A 28 12.84 13.93 -14.84
CA LEU A 28 14.30 13.82 -14.70
C LEU A 28 14.69 14.07 -13.24
N SER A 29 15.66 13.31 -12.74
CA SER A 29 16.30 13.62 -11.45
C SER A 29 17.13 14.90 -11.55
N GLU A 30 17.24 15.66 -10.46
CA GLU A 30 18.04 16.88 -10.37
C GLU A 30 19.51 16.68 -10.82
N ASN A 31 20.09 15.53 -10.50
CA ASN A 31 21.45 15.11 -10.93
C ASN A 31 21.63 14.90 -12.46
N VAL A 32 20.54 14.74 -13.21
CA VAL A 32 20.55 14.67 -14.68
C VAL A 32 20.34 16.06 -15.27
N ILE A 33 19.44 16.85 -14.69
CA ILE A 33 19.18 18.24 -15.10
C ILE A 33 20.44 19.09 -14.95
N LYS A 34 21.13 18.99 -13.81
CA LYS A 34 22.39 19.72 -13.57
C LYS A 34 23.46 19.41 -14.64
N ARG A 35 23.60 18.15 -15.04
CA ARG A 35 24.50 17.71 -16.13
C ARG A 35 24.05 18.16 -17.53
N MET A 36 22.76 18.39 -17.74
CA MET A 36 22.22 18.96 -18.98
C MET A 36 22.29 20.50 -19.01
N GLN A 37 22.53 21.14 -17.86
CA GLN A 37 22.53 22.58 -17.68
C GLN A 37 23.96 23.17 -17.53
N GLU A 38 24.95 22.37 -17.17
CA GLU A 38 26.36 22.72 -17.26
C GLU A 38 26.80 22.84 -18.75
N PRO A 39 27.30 24.00 -19.20
CA PRO A 39 27.92 24.12 -20.51
C PRO A 39 29.27 23.40 -20.51
N THR A 40 29.39 22.29 -21.24
CA THR A 40 30.67 21.60 -21.41
C THR A 40 31.64 22.45 -22.24
N GLU A 41 32.57 23.13 -21.58
CA GLU A 41 33.81 23.58 -22.23
C GLU A 41 34.65 22.36 -22.65
N PRO A 42 35.16 22.30 -23.89
CA PRO A 42 35.94 21.17 -24.36
C PRO A 42 37.40 21.25 -23.92
N LYS A 43 37.74 20.64 -22.77
CA LYS A 43 39.16 20.35 -22.45
C LYS A 43 39.62 19.08 -23.17
N GLN A 44 40.25 19.27 -24.32
CA GLN A 44 41.16 18.28 -24.90
C GLN A 44 42.36 18.06 -23.97
N HIS A 45 42.92 16.85 -23.92
CA HIS A 45 44.36 16.59 -24.07
C HIS A 45 44.68 15.08 -24.05
N HIS A 46 45.23 14.59 -25.18
CA HIS A 46 46.00 13.35 -25.39
C HIS A 46 45.30 11.98 -25.13
N HIS A 47 45.49 10.92 -25.92
CA HIS A 47 46.62 10.57 -26.80
C HIS A 47 46.21 10.02 -28.19
N THR A 48 47.14 10.09 -29.14
CA THR A 48 47.15 9.48 -30.49
C THR A 48 48.18 8.32 -30.53
N PRO A 49 48.41 7.65 -31.68
CA PRO A 49 47.46 6.94 -32.53
C PRO A 49 47.93 5.49 -32.82
N SER A 50 47.12 4.68 -33.50
CA SER A 50 47.63 3.57 -34.33
C SER A 50 46.72 3.30 -35.52
N SER A 51 47.33 3.29 -36.70
CA SER A 51 46.68 3.14 -38.00
C SER A 51 46.70 1.70 -38.49
N THR A 52 45.58 1.21 -39.01
CA THR A 52 45.58 0.18 -40.06
C THR A 52 44.48 0.46 -41.07
N SER A 53 44.90 0.73 -42.30
CA SER A 53 44.07 0.87 -43.48
C SER A 53 43.79 -0.48 -44.13
N SER A 54 42.54 -0.75 -44.55
CA SER A 54 42.28 -1.69 -45.65
C SER A 54 40.93 -1.42 -46.32
N THR A 55 41.01 -0.79 -47.50
CA THR A 55 40.00 -0.65 -48.55
C THR A 55 39.21 -1.93 -48.85
N THR A 56 37.90 -1.84 -49.11
CA THR A 56 37.21 -2.62 -50.18
C THR A 56 35.86 -1.98 -50.58
N GLN A 57 35.91 -1.22 -51.68
CA GLN A 57 34.98 -1.13 -52.82
C GLN A 57 33.44 -1.24 -52.65
N THR A 58 32.77 -0.16 -53.07
CA THR A 58 31.37 -0.06 -53.55
C THR A 58 31.13 -0.91 -54.82
N PRO A 59 29.86 -1.31 -55.11
CA PRO A 59 29.17 -0.66 -56.23
C PRO A 59 27.67 -0.35 -55.98
N THR A 60 27.13 0.63 -56.72
CA THR A 60 25.76 1.19 -56.59
C THR A 60 24.89 0.84 -57.83
N PRO A 61 23.59 1.24 -57.96
CA PRO A 61 22.50 0.28 -58.20
C PRO A 61 21.77 0.49 -59.55
N PRO A 62 20.64 -0.23 -59.79
CA PRO A 62 19.43 0.43 -60.32
C PRO A 62 18.11 -0.17 -59.74
N PRO A 63 16.89 0.32 -60.09
CA PRO A 63 16.38 1.62 -59.65
C PRO A 63 14.92 1.59 -59.11
N LEU A 64 14.54 2.66 -58.39
CA LEU A 64 13.18 3.23 -58.28
C LEU A 64 11.95 2.28 -58.22
N LEU A 65 11.39 2.13 -57.02
CA LEU A 65 9.94 2.37 -56.81
C LEU A 65 9.75 3.28 -55.58
N LYS A 66 8.75 4.17 -55.68
CA LYS A 66 8.55 5.29 -54.74
C LYS A 66 7.95 4.80 -53.43
N GLU A 67 8.54 5.24 -52.30
CA GLU A 67 7.81 5.28 -51.04
C GLU A 67 6.61 6.22 -51.16
N VAL A 68 5.46 5.76 -50.67
CA VAL A 68 4.28 6.60 -50.44
C VAL A 68 4.20 6.83 -48.93
N PRO A 69 4.34 8.08 -48.45
CA PRO A 69 4.23 8.37 -47.03
C PRO A 69 2.77 8.22 -46.55
N PRO A 70 2.53 7.73 -45.33
CA PRO A 70 1.18 7.68 -44.76
C PRO A 70 0.73 9.09 -44.33
N PRO A 71 -0.53 9.49 -44.58
CA PRO A 71 -1.09 10.70 -43.98
C PRO A 71 -1.50 10.43 -42.52
N PHE A 72 -0.56 10.64 -41.60
CA PHE A 72 -0.85 10.84 -40.17
C PHE A 72 -0.61 12.30 -39.81
N ASP A 73 -1.66 13.13 -39.90
CA ASP A 73 -1.65 14.49 -39.32
C ASP A 73 -3.07 14.98 -39.05
N LEU A 74 -3.60 14.65 -37.86
CA LEU A 74 -4.57 15.49 -37.14
C LEU A 74 -4.31 15.36 -35.64
N ILE A 75 -3.27 16.07 -35.20
CA ILE A 75 -2.99 16.31 -33.80
C ILE A 75 -4.02 17.28 -33.23
N THR A 76 -4.65 16.88 -32.13
CA THR A 76 -5.12 17.68 -30.99
C THR A 76 -5.60 19.12 -31.24
N SER A 77 -6.91 19.33 -31.06
CA SER A 77 -7.42 20.59 -30.51
C SER A 77 -8.47 20.29 -29.43
N LEU A 78 -8.00 20.10 -28.20
CA LEU A 78 -8.84 20.09 -27.00
C LEU A 78 -8.41 21.27 -26.11
N PRO A 79 -9.31 22.23 -25.79
CA PRO A 79 -9.00 23.32 -24.89
C PRO A 79 -8.89 22.81 -23.45
N SER A 80 -7.91 23.33 -22.70
CA SER A 80 -7.74 23.02 -21.27
C SER A 80 -8.83 23.67 -20.41
N PRO A 81 -9.25 23.05 -19.30
CA PRO A 81 -10.28 23.60 -18.42
C PRO A 81 -9.78 24.81 -17.63
N VAL A 82 -10.66 25.78 -17.44
CA VAL A 82 -10.41 27.01 -16.67
C VAL A 82 -10.41 26.70 -15.17
N VAL A 83 -9.42 27.24 -14.44
CA VAL A 83 -9.35 27.17 -12.97
C VAL A 83 -10.20 28.30 -12.37
N PRO A 84 -11.18 28.02 -11.49
CA PRO A 84 -11.88 29.06 -10.75
C PRO A 84 -11.04 29.59 -9.59
N VAL A 85 -10.69 30.87 -9.62
CA VAL A 85 -10.15 31.60 -8.46
C VAL A 85 -11.34 32.06 -7.59
N LEU A 86 -11.25 31.84 -6.28
CA LEU A 86 -12.25 32.29 -5.31
C LEU A 86 -11.59 33.16 -4.23
N PRO A 87 -11.99 34.45 -4.09
CA PRO A 87 -11.62 35.28 -2.95
C PRO A 87 -12.82 35.61 -2.04
N SER A 88 -12.78 35.08 -0.82
CA SER A 88 -13.00 35.81 0.46
C SER A 88 -14.36 36.43 0.84
N ALA A 89 -14.52 36.60 2.17
CA ALA A 89 -15.56 37.32 2.92
C ALA A 89 -16.87 36.52 3.21
N PRO A 90 -17.56 36.73 4.36
CA PRO A 90 -17.55 37.94 5.19
C PRO A 90 -17.15 37.80 6.67
N SER A 91 -16.78 38.95 7.25
CA SER A 91 -16.77 39.18 8.70
C SER A 91 -18.16 39.50 9.25
N ALA A 92 -18.42 39.11 10.48
CA ALA A 92 -19.40 39.75 11.37
C ALA A 92 -18.87 39.77 12.81
N SER A 93 -18.87 40.96 13.41
CA SER A 93 -19.53 41.35 14.68
C SER A 93 -20.02 40.24 15.63
N GLU A 94 -20.01 40.41 16.97
CA GLU A 94 -19.72 41.60 17.77
C GLU A 94 -19.32 41.25 19.23
N ARG A 95 -18.57 42.16 19.86
CA ARG A 95 -18.77 42.76 21.21
C ARG A 95 -19.44 41.91 22.32
N GLY A 96 -18.80 41.82 23.50
CA GLY A 96 -19.57 41.70 24.76
C GLY A 96 -18.90 41.16 26.03
N THR A 97 -18.37 42.08 26.84
CA THR A 97 -18.56 42.11 28.32
C THR A 97 -17.83 41.11 29.23
N ALA A 98 -17.03 41.65 30.16
CA ALA A 98 -16.48 41.00 31.35
C ALA A 98 -17.30 41.43 32.62
N PRO A 99 -17.04 40.90 33.83
CA PRO A 99 -18.06 40.59 34.85
C PRO A 99 -18.50 41.79 35.72
N PRO A 100 -19.41 41.59 36.71
CA PRO A 100 -18.90 41.37 38.07
C PRO A 100 -19.71 40.44 38.99
N SER A 101 -19.03 40.10 40.10
CA SER A 101 -19.43 39.53 41.39
C SER A 101 -20.88 39.63 41.87
N GLN A 102 -21.31 38.60 42.62
CA GLN A 102 -22.20 38.77 43.78
C GLN A 102 -21.72 37.97 45.01
N ARG A 103 -21.75 38.65 46.16
CA ARG A 103 -21.56 38.15 47.53
C ARG A 103 -22.85 38.52 48.27
N VAL A 104 -23.40 37.63 49.10
CA VAL A 104 -24.17 37.94 50.33
C VAL A 104 -24.39 36.61 51.08
N ALA A 105 -23.96 36.59 52.35
CA ALA A 105 -24.59 36.05 53.57
C ALA A 105 -25.18 34.61 53.58
N GLU A 106 -25.43 33.96 54.72
CA GLU A 106 -25.67 34.50 56.07
C GLU A 106 -25.31 33.47 57.17
N GLN A 107 -24.95 33.93 58.37
CA GLN A 107 -25.00 33.10 59.58
C GLN A 107 -26.48 32.95 60.03
N PRO A 108 -26.77 32.03 60.95
CA PRO A 108 -27.25 32.54 62.23
C PRO A 108 -26.47 31.98 63.42
N ALA A 109 -26.38 32.80 64.47
CA ALA A 109 -25.97 32.36 65.79
C ALA A 109 -27.17 31.78 66.57
N ALA A 110 -26.88 30.88 67.50
CA ALA A 110 -27.71 30.65 68.69
C ALA A 110 -26.79 30.27 69.86
N GLU A 111 -27.16 30.73 71.05
CA GLU A 111 -26.26 30.87 72.21
C GLU A 111 -26.61 29.80 73.30
N PRO A 112 -26.36 29.95 74.62
CA PRO A 112 -25.69 28.91 75.39
C PRO A 112 -26.59 28.20 76.41
N LEU A 113 -26.22 26.99 76.84
CA LEU A 113 -26.83 26.35 78.01
C LEU A 113 -25.80 25.66 78.94
N SER A 114 -25.45 26.39 79.98
CA SER A 114 -25.37 25.89 81.36
C SER A 114 -26.31 26.82 82.17
N PRO A 115 -27.06 26.36 83.19
CA PRO A 115 -26.44 26.00 84.47
C PRO A 115 -27.27 25.01 85.35
N ALA A 116 -27.00 25.05 86.67
CA ALA A 116 -27.70 24.40 87.81
C ALA A 116 -27.34 22.91 88.05
N SER A 117 -26.69 22.52 89.17
CA SER A 117 -27.02 22.66 90.61
C SER A 117 -27.99 21.56 91.11
N VAL A 118 -28.11 21.41 92.45
CA VAL A 118 -28.90 20.37 93.20
C VAL A 118 -28.09 19.07 93.41
N THR A 119 -27.85 18.53 94.62
CA THR A 119 -28.28 18.88 96.01
C THR A 119 -27.29 18.40 97.08
N LYS A 120 -27.30 19.05 98.26
CA LYS A 120 -27.00 18.37 99.55
C LYS A 120 -28.18 17.47 99.93
N PRO A 121 -27.94 16.42 100.73
CA PRO A 121 -28.76 16.29 101.94
C PRO A 121 -27.98 16.56 103.22
N VAL A 122 -28.64 17.23 104.15
CA VAL A 122 -28.32 17.20 105.58
C VAL A 122 -29.41 16.35 106.24
N THR A 123 -29.02 15.37 107.05
CA THR A 123 -29.87 14.89 108.15
C THR A 123 -28.99 14.35 109.27
N ALA A 124 -29.13 14.94 110.46
CA ALA A 124 -28.93 14.24 111.71
C ALA A 124 -30.13 13.29 111.95
N HIS A 125 -30.25 12.45 112.95
CA HIS A 125 -29.59 12.27 114.25
C HIS A 125 -29.88 10.81 114.65
N GLU A 126 -29.04 10.14 115.46
CA GLU A 126 -29.59 9.36 116.58
C GLU A 126 -28.53 9.11 117.66
N SER A 127 -29.01 8.80 118.87
CA SER A 127 -28.23 8.76 120.11
C SER A 127 -28.56 7.51 120.92
N GLY A 128 -27.59 7.02 121.69
CA GLY A 128 -27.73 5.85 122.56
C GLY A 128 -27.06 4.60 121.97
N THR A 129 -26.42 3.73 122.75
CA THR A 129 -26.31 3.67 124.22
C THR A 129 -24.92 3.21 124.66
N ALA A 130 -24.59 3.47 125.93
CA ALA A 130 -23.28 3.18 126.48
C ALA A 130 -23.08 1.69 126.81
N ALA A 131 -21.89 1.17 126.49
CA ALA A 131 -21.31 0.00 127.14
C ALA A 131 -19.82 0.30 127.38
N ALA A 132 -19.49 0.71 128.61
CA ALA A 132 -18.12 1.05 128.98
C ALA A 132 -17.26 -0.21 129.05
N GLN A 133 -16.39 -0.39 128.06
CA GLN A 133 -15.21 -1.24 128.17
C GLN A 133 -13.99 -0.32 128.22
N ALA A 134 -13.09 -0.56 129.18
CA ALA A 134 -11.91 0.27 129.39
C ALA A 134 -10.90 0.08 128.25
N ILE A 135 -11.05 0.89 127.20
CA ILE A 135 -10.05 1.06 126.16
C ILE A 135 -9.19 2.26 126.56
N ASP A 136 -7.88 2.10 126.49
CA ASP A 136 -6.91 3.18 126.69
C ASP A 136 -7.18 4.32 125.68
N GLU A 137 -7.71 5.42 126.19
CA GLU A 137 -8.28 6.52 125.40
C GLU A 137 -7.21 7.21 124.54
N GLU A 138 -5.95 7.17 124.96
CA GLU A 138 -4.82 7.78 124.25
C GLU A 138 -4.32 6.90 123.10
N ALA A 139 -4.16 5.59 123.32
CA ALA A 139 -3.79 4.64 122.28
C ALA A 139 -4.82 4.59 121.14
N LEU A 140 -6.12 4.67 121.46
CA LEU A 140 -7.18 4.71 120.45
C LEU A 140 -7.14 6.00 119.62
N LYS A 141 -6.99 7.17 120.26
CA LYS A 141 -6.86 8.47 119.56
C LYS A 141 -5.63 8.51 118.65
N LYS A 142 -4.50 7.95 119.09
CA LYS A 142 -3.29 7.83 118.27
C LYS A 142 -3.51 6.93 117.06
N LYS A 143 -4.11 5.74 117.24
CA LYS A 143 -4.46 4.81 116.17
C LYS A 143 -5.36 5.46 115.10
N ILE A 144 -6.38 6.20 115.53
CA ILE A 144 -7.29 6.93 114.64
C ILE A 144 -6.52 8.00 113.86
N THR A 145 -5.62 8.74 114.51
CA THR A 145 -4.82 9.80 113.88
C THR A 145 -3.83 9.23 112.85
N ASP A 146 -3.17 8.12 113.16
CA ASP A 146 -2.19 7.46 112.28
C ASP A 146 -2.85 6.83 111.05
N GLU A 147 -3.97 6.10 111.22
CA GLU A 147 -4.72 5.54 110.08
C GLU A 147 -5.35 6.65 109.22
N LEU A 148 -5.86 7.74 109.82
CA LEU A 148 -6.33 8.91 109.06
C LEU A 148 -5.20 9.56 108.23
N HIS A 149 -3.99 9.70 108.78
CA HIS A 149 -2.83 10.21 108.04
C HIS A 149 -2.39 9.28 106.90
N LYS A 150 -2.48 7.97 107.11
CA LYS A 150 -2.19 6.94 106.10
C LYS A 150 -3.23 6.97 104.98
N ASP A 151 -4.51 7.02 105.30
CA ASP A 151 -5.59 7.18 104.33
C ASP A 151 -5.46 8.48 103.54
N LEU A 152 -5.16 9.62 104.17
CA LEU A 152 -4.93 10.88 103.47
C LEU A 152 -3.72 10.84 102.52
N LYS A 153 -2.65 10.12 102.87
CA LYS A 153 -1.51 9.88 101.96
C LYS A 153 -1.89 8.95 100.81
N GLN A 154 -2.65 7.89 101.08
CA GLN A 154 -3.12 6.95 100.07
C GLN A 154 -4.13 7.61 99.11
N GLN A 155 -5.04 8.43 99.62
CA GLN A 155 -5.93 9.31 98.86
C GLN A 155 -5.15 10.26 97.95
N ARG A 156 -4.08 10.89 98.45
CA ARG A 156 -3.21 11.76 97.63
C ARG A 156 -2.54 10.99 96.49
N VAL A 157 -1.88 9.86 96.78
CA VAL A 157 -1.21 9.05 95.75
C VAL A 157 -2.21 8.51 94.74
N LYS A 158 -3.39 8.08 95.20
CA LYS A 158 -4.48 7.63 94.32
C LYS A 158 -4.98 8.77 93.44
N ALA A 159 -5.26 9.96 93.99
CA ALA A 159 -5.68 11.12 93.20
C ALA A 159 -4.62 11.56 92.17
N GLU A 160 -3.33 11.49 92.52
CA GLU A 160 -2.24 11.74 91.57
C GLU A 160 -2.17 10.67 90.46
N GLN A 161 -2.42 9.40 90.78
CA GLN A 161 -2.50 8.32 89.80
C GLN A 161 -3.73 8.46 88.90
N ASP A 162 -4.91 8.71 89.46
CA ASP A 162 -6.17 8.90 88.74
C ASP A 162 -6.07 10.12 87.79
N MET A 163 -5.48 11.23 88.24
CA MET A 163 -5.20 12.40 87.38
C MET A 163 -4.24 12.09 86.23
N ARG A 164 -3.17 11.32 86.47
CA ARG A 164 -2.22 10.91 85.41
C ARG A 164 -2.87 9.94 84.43
N ALA A 165 -3.63 8.96 84.93
CA ALA A 165 -4.36 7.99 84.11
C ALA A 165 -5.41 8.68 83.23
N TRP A 166 -6.13 9.66 83.78
CA TRP A 166 -7.07 10.48 83.04
C TRP A 166 -6.37 11.29 81.92
N PHE A 167 -5.23 11.93 82.23
CA PHE A 167 -4.48 12.70 81.24
C PHE A 167 -3.97 11.83 80.08
N GLU A 168 -3.36 10.67 80.36
CA GLU A 168 -2.89 9.77 79.30
C GLU A 168 -4.04 9.10 78.54
N ALA A 169 -5.18 8.82 79.18
CA ALA A 169 -6.39 8.36 78.49
C ALA A 169 -6.96 9.41 77.53
N GLU A 170 -7.03 10.68 77.94
CA GLU A 170 -7.50 11.78 77.09
C GLU A 170 -6.54 12.05 75.93
N LYS A 171 -5.23 12.03 76.19
CA LYS A 171 -4.18 12.12 75.17
C LYS A 171 -4.25 10.95 74.16
N ALA A 172 -4.48 9.72 74.64
CA ALA A 172 -4.71 8.56 73.78
C ALA A 172 -5.96 8.76 72.92
N ARG A 173 -7.08 9.20 73.51
CA ARG A 173 -8.34 9.49 72.82
C ARG A 173 -8.18 10.54 71.72
N LEU A 174 -7.48 11.64 72.00
CA LEU A 174 -7.18 12.68 71.02
C LEU A 174 -6.26 12.17 69.90
N SER A 175 -5.22 11.38 70.23
CA SER A 175 -4.32 10.81 69.22
C SER A 175 -5.02 9.79 68.31
N ALA A 176 -5.90 8.95 68.86
CA ALA A 176 -6.68 7.99 68.09
C ALA A 176 -7.69 8.70 67.18
N LYS A 177 -8.35 9.78 67.67
CA LYS A 177 -9.22 10.62 66.84
C LYS A 177 -8.44 11.24 65.67
N ALA A 178 -7.28 11.84 65.94
CA ALA A 178 -6.42 12.44 64.92
C ALA A 178 -5.94 11.42 63.88
N GLN A 179 -5.61 10.19 64.28
CA GLN A 179 -5.23 9.12 63.35
C GLN A 179 -6.41 8.68 62.47
N VAL A 180 -7.60 8.47 63.03
CA VAL A 180 -8.80 8.09 62.26
C VAL A 180 -9.20 9.20 61.28
N GLU A 181 -9.13 10.46 61.72
CA GLU A 181 -9.43 11.63 60.89
C GLU A 181 -8.44 11.79 59.73
N ALA A 182 -7.12 11.72 60.01
CA ALA A 182 -6.09 11.74 58.97
C ALA A 182 -6.20 10.54 58.00
N GLN A 183 -6.54 9.35 58.51
CA GLN A 183 -6.76 8.17 57.67
C GLN A 183 -8.02 8.31 56.80
N SER A 184 -9.08 8.98 57.28
CA SER A 184 -10.24 9.29 56.44
C SER A 184 -9.88 10.29 55.36
N GLN A 185 -9.30 11.44 55.72
CA GLN A 185 -8.87 12.47 54.78
C GLN A 185 -8.00 11.88 53.65
N PHE A 186 -7.07 10.98 53.98
CA PHE A 186 -6.28 10.26 52.99
C PHE A 186 -7.12 9.33 52.09
N ARG A 187 -8.01 8.50 52.66
CA ARG A 187 -8.90 7.63 51.87
C ARG A 187 -9.81 8.44 50.95
N ASP A 188 -10.34 9.55 51.45
CA ASP A 188 -11.30 10.39 50.74
C ASP A 188 -10.62 11.12 49.57
N GLU A 189 -9.41 11.66 49.77
CA GLU A 189 -8.65 12.29 48.69
C GLU A 189 -8.13 11.27 47.67
N VAL A 190 -7.69 10.07 48.09
CA VAL A 190 -7.35 8.98 47.17
C VAL A 190 -8.56 8.53 46.36
N SER A 191 -9.73 8.39 46.98
CA SER A 191 -10.99 8.03 46.29
C SER A 191 -11.36 9.09 45.24
N LYS A 192 -11.28 10.38 45.62
CA LYS A 192 -11.51 11.53 44.76
C LYS A 192 -10.56 11.55 43.56
N ILE A 193 -9.24 11.46 43.77
CA ILE A 193 -8.23 11.40 42.71
C ILE A 193 -8.52 10.22 41.77
N LEU A 194 -8.74 9.00 42.29
CA LEU A 194 -9.03 7.83 41.46
C LEU A 194 -10.34 7.96 40.68
N SER A 195 -11.35 8.65 41.22
CA SER A 195 -12.61 8.93 40.49
C SER A 195 -12.42 9.94 39.36
N ALA A 196 -11.64 10.99 39.58
CA ALA A 196 -11.31 12.00 38.59
C ALA A 196 -10.46 11.41 37.45
N GLU A 197 -9.44 10.62 37.80
CA GLU A 197 -8.58 9.94 36.83
C GLU A 197 -9.39 8.99 35.92
N ARG A 198 -10.29 8.18 36.51
CA ARG A 198 -11.21 7.33 35.72
C ARG A 198 -12.20 8.12 34.88
N ALA A 199 -12.55 9.36 35.23
CA ALA A 199 -13.37 10.21 34.39
C ALA A 199 -12.56 10.74 33.20
N ALA A 200 -11.39 11.32 33.46
CA ALA A 200 -10.48 11.85 32.44
C ALA A 200 -10.05 10.77 31.42
N VAL A 201 -9.71 9.56 31.88
CA VAL A 201 -9.36 8.43 31.01
C VAL A 201 -10.54 8.01 30.12
N ARG A 202 -11.78 8.01 30.65
CA ARG A 202 -12.98 7.68 29.85
C ARG A 202 -13.29 8.76 28.82
N GLU A 203 -13.13 10.03 29.17
CA GLU A 203 -13.34 11.15 28.25
C GLU A 203 -12.29 11.16 27.13
N ASN A 204 -11.01 10.94 27.46
CA ASN A 204 -9.94 10.80 26.48
C ASN A 204 -10.16 9.59 25.54
N LEU A 205 -10.55 8.43 26.08
CA LEU A 205 -10.91 7.25 25.28
C LEU A 205 -12.10 7.55 24.35
N HIS A 206 -13.14 8.22 24.84
CA HIS A 206 -14.30 8.60 24.03
C HIS A 206 -13.90 9.58 22.91
N GLN A 207 -13.06 10.56 23.23
CA GLN A 207 -12.58 11.56 22.28
C GLN A 207 -11.66 10.96 21.21
N THR A 208 -10.81 10.00 21.55
CA THR A 208 -9.96 9.27 20.60
C THR A 208 -10.78 8.35 19.70
N VAL A 209 -11.73 7.57 20.25
CA VAL A 209 -12.66 6.73 19.45
C VAL A 209 -13.47 7.55 18.44
N ILE A 210 -13.93 8.75 18.81
CA ILE A 210 -14.62 9.66 17.86
C ILE A 210 -13.68 10.13 16.74
N ARG A 211 -12.45 10.50 17.06
CA ARG A 211 -11.47 10.96 16.05
C ARG A 211 -11.11 9.84 15.07
N GLU A 212 -10.85 8.64 15.57
CA GLU A 212 -10.60 7.45 14.75
C GLU A 212 -11.78 7.12 13.83
N ARG A 213 -13.02 7.18 14.34
CA ARG A 213 -14.22 6.99 13.51
C ARG A 213 -14.25 8.01 12.36
N ILE A 214 -14.07 9.30 12.64
CA ILE A 214 -14.11 10.33 11.61
C ILE A 214 -12.98 10.12 10.58
N ALA A 215 -11.76 9.83 11.03
CA ALA A 215 -10.62 9.57 10.15
C ALA A 215 -10.85 8.36 9.22
N THR A 216 -11.40 7.26 9.75
CA THR A 216 -11.73 6.06 8.95
C THR A 216 -12.90 6.29 7.98
N GLU A 217 -13.89 7.11 8.35
CA GLU A 217 -15.01 7.48 7.46
C GLU A 217 -14.52 8.39 6.31
N ASP A 218 -13.64 9.37 6.60
CA ASP A 218 -12.99 10.23 5.60
C ASP A 218 -12.06 9.45 4.66
N GLU A 219 -11.24 8.54 5.19
CA GLU A 219 -10.38 7.69 4.38
C GLU A 219 -11.20 6.76 3.48
N LYS A 220 -12.27 6.16 4.00
CA LYS A 220 -13.20 5.34 3.23
C LYS A 220 -13.93 6.13 2.14
N LEU A 221 -14.25 7.40 2.37
CA LEU A 221 -14.82 8.27 1.35
C LEU A 221 -13.79 8.60 0.26
N ARG A 222 -12.55 8.94 0.65
CA ARG A 222 -11.44 9.20 -0.27
C ARG A 222 -11.13 7.97 -1.14
N ALA A 223 -11.08 6.78 -0.55
CA ALA A 223 -10.90 5.52 -1.26
C ALA A 223 -12.03 5.23 -2.27
N GLN A 224 -13.30 5.50 -1.90
CA GLN A 224 -14.43 5.36 -2.83
C GLN A 224 -14.38 6.34 -4.00
N LEU A 225 -13.91 7.58 -3.78
CA LEU A 225 -13.74 8.56 -4.86
C LEU A 225 -12.68 8.10 -5.87
N PHE A 226 -11.53 7.61 -5.38
CA PHE A 226 -10.50 7.05 -6.25
C PHE A 226 -10.96 5.77 -6.96
N ALA A 227 -11.69 4.88 -6.29
CA ALA A 227 -12.25 3.67 -6.91
C ALA A 227 -13.18 4.03 -8.10
N LYS A 228 -14.09 4.99 -7.93
CA LYS A 228 -14.95 5.48 -9.03
C LYS A 228 -14.15 6.14 -10.16
N GLN A 229 -13.09 6.86 -9.84
CA GLN A 229 -12.21 7.47 -10.85
C GLN A 229 -11.45 6.40 -11.65
N LEU A 230 -10.97 5.34 -10.99
CA LEU A 230 -10.34 4.19 -11.64
C LEU A 230 -11.32 3.43 -12.53
N GLU A 231 -12.51 3.11 -12.03
CA GLU A 231 -13.57 2.44 -12.80
C GLU A 231 -13.92 3.21 -14.09
N ALA A 232 -14.03 4.54 -14.03
CA ALA A 232 -14.25 5.37 -15.21
C ALA A 232 -13.06 5.30 -16.20
N LYS A 233 -11.82 5.29 -15.71
CA LYS A 233 -10.62 5.15 -16.55
C LYS A 233 -10.48 3.77 -17.17
N GLU A 234 -10.80 2.71 -16.43
CA GLU A 234 -10.85 1.34 -16.92
C GLU A 234 -11.93 1.17 -18.00
N ALA A 235 -13.11 1.78 -17.80
CA ALA A 235 -14.17 1.78 -18.80
C ALA A 235 -13.74 2.47 -20.11
N ASP A 236 -13.01 3.59 -20.03
CA ASP A 236 -12.49 4.29 -21.22
C ASP A 236 -11.35 3.51 -21.90
N LEU A 237 -10.41 2.95 -21.14
CA LEU A 237 -9.37 2.06 -21.68
C LEU A 237 -9.97 0.83 -22.36
N LYS A 238 -11.03 0.25 -21.79
CA LYS A 238 -11.74 -0.90 -22.36
C LYS A 238 -12.44 -0.56 -23.69
N LYS A 239 -12.97 0.66 -23.84
CA LYS A 239 -13.49 1.14 -25.15
C LYS A 239 -12.37 1.24 -26.18
N GLN A 240 -11.19 1.74 -25.79
CA GLN A 240 -10.03 1.86 -26.68
C GLN A 240 -9.49 0.48 -27.10
N ASP A 241 -9.28 -0.45 -26.15
CA ASP A 241 -8.87 -1.83 -26.44
C ASP A 241 -9.87 -2.53 -27.39
N ALA A 242 -11.18 -2.43 -27.12
CA ALA A 242 -12.21 -2.96 -28.01
C ALA A 242 -12.15 -2.36 -29.42
N PHE A 243 -12.02 -1.03 -29.52
CA PHE A 243 -11.92 -0.33 -30.81
C PHE A 243 -10.70 -0.79 -31.62
N TYR A 244 -9.50 -0.84 -31.02
CA TYR A 244 -8.29 -1.25 -31.72
C TYR A 244 -8.30 -2.75 -32.07
N ARG A 245 -8.84 -3.61 -31.20
CA ARG A 245 -9.06 -5.03 -31.53
C ARG A 245 -9.99 -5.21 -32.72
N GLU A 246 -11.07 -4.44 -32.81
CA GLU A 246 -11.99 -4.50 -33.94
C GLU A 246 -11.31 -4.03 -35.25
N GLN A 247 -10.48 -2.97 -35.20
CA GLN A 247 -9.69 -2.56 -36.37
C GLN A 247 -8.70 -3.65 -36.82
N VAL A 248 -8.01 -4.30 -35.88
CA VAL A 248 -7.09 -5.40 -36.17
C VAL A 248 -7.85 -6.59 -36.77
N ALA A 249 -8.92 -7.06 -36.12
CA ALA A 249 -9.71 -8.19 -36.60
C ALA A 249 -10.28 -7.94 -38.02
N ARG A 250 -10.76 -6.72 -38.30
CA ARG A 250 -11.26 -6.33 -39.64
C ARG A 250 -10.16 -6.26 -40.69
N LEU A 251 -8.93 -5.92 -40.31
CA LEU A 251 -7.77 -5.94 -41.20
C LEU A 251 -7.31 -7.38 -41.47
N GLU A 252 -7.24 -8.21 -40.44
CA GLU A 252 -6.92 -9.64 -40.51
C GLU A 252 -7.92 -10.39 -41.39
N GLU A 253 -9.22 -10.18 -41.20
CA GLU A 253 -10.28 -10.75 -42.03
C GLU A 253 -10.09 -10.38 -43.50
N ARG A 254 -9.92 -9.08 -43.81
CA ARG A 254 -9.73 -8.62 -45.20
C ARG A 254 -8.45 -9.19 -45.82
N SER A 255 -7.37 -9.27 -45.04
CA SER A 255 -6.12 -9.89 -45.50
C SER A 255 -6.31 -11.37 -45.81
N THR A 256 -7.03 -12.10 -44.95
CA THR A 256 -7.32 -13.53 -45.12
C THR A 256 -8.18 -13.79 -46.35
N GLN A 257 -9.22 -12.97 -46.56
CA GLN A 257 -10.04 -13.00 -47.78
C GLN A 257 -9.19 -12.73 -49.03
N PHE A 258 -8.31 -11.73 -48.99
CA PHE A 258 -7.41 -11.40 -50.09
C PHE A 258 -6.45 -12.55 -50.42
N TYR A 259 -5.80 -13.16 -49.41
CA TYR A 259 -4.93 -14.32 -49.61
C TYR A 259 -5.68 -15.52 -50.16
N LYS A 260 -6.89 -15.81 -49.67
CA LYS A 260 -7.74 -16.89 -50.18
C LYS A 260 -8.06 -16.70 -51.66
N VAL A 261 -8.63 -15.56 -52.05
CA VAL A 261 -9.00 -15.26 -53.45
C VAL A 261 -7.76 -15.23 -54.35
N THR A 262 -6.63 -14.68 -53.88
CA THR A 262 -5.37 -14.68 -54.64
C THR A 262 -4.85 -16.09 -54.88
N THR A 263 -4.91 -16.95 -53.85
CA THR A 263 -4.49 -18.36 -53.93
C THR A 263 -5.39 -19.15 -54.87
N GLU A 264 -6.72 -18.99 -54.77
CA GLU A 264 -7.70 -19.63 -55.65
C GLU A 264 -7.50 -19.20 -57.12
N ASN A 265 -7.31 -17.91 -57.37
CA ASN A 265 -7.03 -17.39 -58.72
C ASN A 265 -5.69 -17.90 -59.27
N TYR A 266 -4.65 -17.98 -58.46
CA TYR A 266 -3.34 -18.53 -58.88
C TYR A 266 -3.46 -20.00 -59.29
N HIS A 267 -4.08 -20.85 -58.45
CA HIS A 267 -4.29 -22.27 -58.77
C HIS A 267 -5.15 -22.43 -60.02
N LYS A 268 -6.26 -21.69 -60.12
CA LYS A 268 -7.13 -21.70 -61.30
C LYS A 268 -6.41 -21.24 -62.58
N ALA A 269 -5.46 -20.32 -62.49
CA ALA A 269 -4.63 -19.91 -63.63
C ALA A 269 -3.57 -20.98 -63.97
N ALA A 270 -2.93 -21.56 -62.96
CA ALA A 270 -1.97 -22.66 -63.13
C ALA A 270 -2.64 -23.89 -63.77
N ASP A 271 -3.84 -24.27 -63.34
CA ASP A 271 -4.63 -25.37 -63.92
C ASP A 271 -5.05 -25.08 -65.36
N GLN A 272 -5.47 -23.85 -65.67
CA GLN A 272 -5.77 -23.45 -67.05
C GLN A 272 -4.52 -23.51 -67.96
N VAL A 273 -3.36 -23.08 -67.45
CA VAL A 273 -2.10 -23.19 -68.17
C VAL A 273 -1.69 -24.64 -68.33
N ASN A 274 -1.80 -25.49 -67.29
CA ASN A 274 -1.48 -26.91 -67.32
C ASN A 274 -2.45 -27.73 -68.22
N ALA A 275 -3.71 -27.34 -68.32
CA ALA A 275 -4.69 -27.97 -69.22
C ALA A 275 -4.45 -27.60 -70.70
N LYS A 276 -4.08 -26.34 -70.98
CA LYS A 276 -3.72 -25.88 -72.33
C LYS A 276 -2.33 -26.36 -72.75
N CYS A 277 -1.39 -26.35 -71.82
CA CYS A 277 -0.09 -27.00 -71.91
C CYS A 277 -0.29 -28.50 -71.69
N ARG A 278 -0.98 -29.16 -72.63
CA ARG A 278 -0.71 -30.57 -72.90
C ARG A 278 0.80 -30.68 -72.98
N ARG A 279 1.41 -31.35 -71.99
CA ARG A 279 2.82 -31.75 -72.06
C ARG A 279 2.99 -32.33 -73.44
N TYR A 280 3.94 -31.80 -74.22
CA TYR A 280 4.21 -32.34 -75.55
C TYR A 280 4.35 -33.84 -75.40
N GLU A 281 3.37 -34.59 -75.91
CA GLU A 281 3.53 -36.01 -76.12
C GLU A 281 4.57 -36.09 -77.22
N VAL A 282 5.83 -36.21 -76.79
CA VAL A 282 6.97 -36.47 -77.66
C VAL A 282 6.80 -37.88 -78.16
N ASN A 283 5.86 -38.04 -79.09
CA ASN A 283 5.59 -39.29 -79.78
C ASN A 283 6.85 -39.60 -80.60
N PRO A 284 7.68 -40.58 -80.20
CA PRO A 284 8.97 -40.79 -80.83
C PRO A 284 8.73 -41.24 -82.25
N VAL A 285 9.33 -40.56 -83.22
CA VAL A 285 9.11 -40.93 -84.62
C VAL A 285 9.66 -42.34 -84.84
N CYS A 286 8.82 -43.22 -85.41
CA CYS A 286 9.12 -44.64 -85.59
C CYS A 286 9.21 -45.46 -84.28
N ALA A 287 8.59 -45.03 -83.17
CA ALA A 287 8.59 -45.73 -81.88
C ALA A 287 8.25 -47.23 -81.99
N ASP A 288 7.22 -47.60 -82.74
CA ASP A 288 6.79 -48.99 -82.87
C ASP A 288 7.83 -49.85 -83.59
N LEU A 289 8.44 -49.32 -84.66
CA LEU A 289 9.54 -49.99 -85.36
C LEU A 289 10.80 -50.05 -84.49
N GLN A 290 11.05 -49.05 -83.65
CA GLN A 290 12.12 -49.08 -82.65
C GLN A 290 11.88 -50.18 -81.61
N GLY A 291 10.63 -50.41 -81.20
CA GLY A 291 10.25 -51.55 -80.37
C GLY A 291 10.49 -52.89 -81.07
N GLN A 292 10.00 -53.04 -82.30
CA GLN A 292 10.11 -54.27 -83.09
C GLN A 292 11.56 -54.66 -83.41
N ILE A 293 12.42 -53.71 -83.79
CA ILE A 293 13.83 -54.00 -84.09
C ILE A 293 14.60 -54.40 -82.82
N LEU A 294 14.32 -53.74 -81.68
CA LEU A 294 14.92 -54.09 -80.39
C LEU A 294 14.44 -55.45 -79.86
N ALA A 295 13.19 -55.84 -80.15
CA ALA A 295 12.70 -57.19 -79.88
C ALA A 295 13.41 -58.23 -80.76
N CYS A 296 13.42 -58.03 -82.08
CA CYS A 296 14.02 -58.97 -83.02
C CYS A 296 15.51 -59.23 -82.73
N TYR A 297 16.29 -58.19 -82.40
CA TYR A 297 17.71 -58.37 -82.04
C TYR A 297 17.93 -59.10 -80.70
N LYS A 298 17.01 -59.00 -79.73
CA LYS A 298 17.07 -59.80 -78.50
C LYS A 298 16.81 -61.28 -78.77
N GLU A 299 15.86 -61.57 -79.66
CA GLU A 299 15.48 -62.94 -80.05
C GLU A 299 16.51 -63.58 -80.99
N ASN A 300 17.22 -62.78 -81.80
CA ASN A 300 18.20 -63.23 -82.80
C ASN A 300 19.64 -62.81 -82.43
N ALA A 301 20.03 -63.01 -81.17
CA ALA A 301 21.39 -62.75 -80.71
C ALA A 301 22.43 -63.48 -81.58
N GLY A 302 23.43 -62.74 -82.09
CA GLY A 302 24.46 -63.26 -83.01
C GLY A 302 23.99 -63.52 -84.45
N ARG A 303 22.69 -63.37 -84.78
CA ARG A 303 22.12 -63.54 -86.12
C ARG A 303 21.30 -62.31 -86.55
N THR A 304 21.90 -61.13 -86.39
CA THR A 304 21.26 -59.83 -86.65
C THR A 304 20.75 -59.65 -88.08
N LEU A 305 21.31 -60.36 -89.07
CA LEU A 305 20.85 -60.35 -90.46
C LEU A 305 19.40 -60.82 -90.63
N ASN A 306 18.86 -61.64 -89.72
CA ASN A 306 17.44 -62.03 -89.74
C ASN A 306 16.50 -60.83 -89.53
N CYS A 307 16.98 -59.79 -88.82
CA CYS A 307 16.22 -58.57 -88.55
C CYS A 307 16.45 -57.48 -89.62
N SER A 308 17.19 -57.77 -90.70
CA SER A 308 17.57 -56.82 -91.75
C SER A 308 16.37 -56.09 -92.38
N ASN A 309 15.24 -56.78 -92.58
CA ASN A 309 14.02 -56.18 -93.11
C ASN A 309 13.42 -55.13 -92.14
N ILE A 310 13.32 -55.46 -90.84
CA ILE A 310 12.83 -54.52 -89.81
C ILE A 310 13.80 -53.34 -89.67
N ALA A 311 15.11 -53.59 -89.77
CA ALA A 311 16.14 -52.55 -89.77
C ALA A 311 16.01 -51.60 -90.98
N ALA A 312 15.76 -52.13 -92.17
CA ALA A 312 15.53 -51.33 -93.37
C ALA A 312 14.27 -50.47 -93.24
N LEU A 313 13.15 -51.04 -92.74
CA LEU A 313 11.90 -50.32 -92.50
C LEU A 313 12.05 -49.21 -91.44
N TYR A 314 12.77 -49.48 -90.34
CA TYR A 314 13.08 -48.46 -89.33
C TYR A 314 13.91 -47.31 -89.92
N LEU A 315 14.96 -47.64 -90.67
CA LEU A 315 15.83 -46.64 -91.30
C LEU A 315 15.09 -45.81 -92.36
N GLN A 316 14.22 -46.45 -93.15
CA GLN A 316 13.34 -45.76 -94.11
C GLN A 316 12.35 -44.83 -93.40
N CYS A 317 11.75 -45.26 -92.30
CA CYS A 317 10.86 -44.43 -91.48
C CYS A 317 11.60 -43.19 -90.93
N VAL A 318 12.80 -43.38 -90.36
CA VAL A 318 13.64 -42.29 -89.83
C VAL A 318 14.06 -41.31 -90.94
N ASN A 319 14.42 -41.80 -92.11
CA ASN A 319 14.82 -40.94 -93.23
C ASN A 319 13.64 -40.17 -93.83
N ASN A 320 12.48 -40.81 -93.99
CA ASN A 320 11.24 -40.15 -94.41
C ASN A 320 10.81 -39.07 -93.39
N ALA A 321 10.95 -39.34 -92.10
CA ALA A 321 10.70 -38.36 -91.04
C ALA A 321 11.64 -37.14 -91.11
N LYS A 322 12.94 -37.35 -91.37
CA LYS A 322 13.91 -36.26 -91.60
C LYS A 322 13.53 -35.41 -92.81
N GLU A 323 13.24 -36.07 -93.94
CA GLU A 323 12.82 -35.41 -95.18
C GLU A 323 11.55 -34.57 -95.00
N ASN A 324 10.55 -35.10 -94.30
CA ASN A 324 9.30 -34.36 -94.06
C ASN A 324 9.52 -33.19 -93.09
N LYS A 325 10.35 -33.36 -92.04
CA LYS A 325 10.74 -32.25 -91.14
C LYS A 325 11.44 -31.11 -91.89
N LEU A 326 12.26 -31.41 -92.90
CA LEU A 326 12.92 -30.40 -93.74
C LEU A 326 11.94 -29.69 -94.70
N LYS A 327 10.84 -30.33 -95.08
CA LYS A 327 9.83 -29.78 -96.01
C LYS A 327 8.73 -28.96 -95.34
N THR A 328 8.47 -29.18 -94.05
CA THR A 328 7.41 -28.47 -93.28
C THR A 328 7.96 -27.40 -92.33
N GLY A 329 9.26 -27.10 -92.37
CA GLY A 329 9.89 -26.04 -91.59
C GLY A 329 10.05 -24.75 -92.40
N GLY A 330 8.99 -23.93 -92.44
CA GLY A 330 8.98 -22.57 -93.00
C GLY A 330 8.20 -21.63 -92.08
#